data_AF-R1HTU8-F1
#
_entry.id   AF-R1HTU8-F1
#
_cell.length_a   1.000
_cell.length_b   1.000
_cell.length_c   1.000
_cell.angle_alpha   90.00
_cell.angle_beta   90.00
_cell.angle_gamma   90.00
#
_symmetry.space_group_name_H-M   'P 1'
#
loop_
_entity.id
_entity.type
_entity.pdbx_description
1 polymer ?
#
loop_
_entity_poly.entity_id
_entity_poly.type
_entity_poly.pdbx_seq_one_letter_code
_entity_poly.pdbx_strand_id
1 'polypeptide(L)'
;VASTAGNAALVSGSGVAASLAALALAGTAELRPLATAVLVTVLVSAVAALSLLPALNDLVLSAPKPLPRQPPSQWKVGAPPRFVRPAMIAAGVLVLGAAAVHGSLRIFAPGHPGSRPLAEDVDAGGVVVLLLMLGVATLVVYRRPVVALSTLLLNGVAALAGLGMLALLVDPLPGWAPMVLVVVLLVPANHLQVYLLHRLRSETLAGMSRRNTVADACRRAWSASGGALLVTVVMWLVWGLTESGDVREFALATAAILVVDTFVVRFYLLPRLAVLGGRTNWWRIRGPKDAR
;
A
#
# COMPACT_ATOMS: atom_id res chain seq x y z
N VAL A 1 0.70 13.28 20.66
CA VAL A 1 0.75 12.42 19.45
C VAL A 1 0.47 10.96 19.80
N ALA A 2 0.99 10.44 20.92
CA ALA A 2 0.67 9.10 21.42
C ALA A 2 -0.84 8.89 21.72
N SER A 3 -1.54 9.90 22.29
CA SER A 3 -2.97 9.77 22.65
C SER A 3 -3.93 9.68 21.45
N THR A 4 -3.59 10.26 20.30
CA THR A 4 -4.47 10.26 19.11
C THR A 4 -4.22 9.06 18.20
N ALA A 5 -2.98 8.57 18.10
CA ALA A 5 -2.66 7.40 17.30
C ALA A 5 -3.17 6.09 17.94
N GLY A 6 -3.04 5.95 19.27
CA GLY A 6 -3.58 4.80 20.01
C GLY A 6 -5.10 4.69 19.91
N ASN A 7 -5.81 5.82 20.07
CA ASN A 7 -7.26 5.86 19.92
C ASN A 7 -7.72 5.57 18.48
N ALA A 8 -7.00 6.05 17.46
CA ALA A 8 -7.33 5.75 16.07
C ALA A 8 -7.13 4.26 15.73
N ALA A 9 -6.05 3.64 16.22
CA ALA A 9 -5.80 2.21 16.06
C ALA A 9 -6.85 1.35 16.80
N LEU A 10 -7.28 1.77 17.99
CA LEU A 10 -8.37 1.12 18.74
C LEU A 10 -9.70 1.20 18.00
N VAL A 11 -10.06 2.36 17.47
CA VAL A 11 -11.34 2.56 16.77
C VAL A 11 -11.35 1.79 15.45
N SER A 12 -10.26 1.80 14.69
CA SER A 12 -10.17 1.03 13.44
C SER A 12 -10.08 -0.47 13.69
N GLY A 13 -9.30 -0.90 14.69
CA GLY A 13 -9.11 -2.31 15.05
C GLY A 13 -10.37 -2.96 15.63
N SER A 14 -11.13 -2.23 16.43
CA SER A 14 -12.41 -2.69 16.97
C SER A 14 -13.48 -2.88 15.88
N GLY A 15 -13.50 -2.04 14.84
CA GLY A 15 -14.39 -2.23 13.69
C GLY A 15 -14.10 -3.52 12.92
N VAL A 16 -12.80 -3.84 12.72
CA VAL A 16 -12.37 -5.10 12.08
C VAL A 16 -12.69 -6.29 12.97
N ALA A 17 -12.40 -6.22 14.27
CA ALA A 17 -12.71 -7.28 15.22
C ALA A 17 -14.22 -7.56 15.32
N ALA A 18 -15.06 -6.51 15.32
CA ALA A 18 -16.51 -6.67 15.33
C ALA A 18 -17.02 -7.36 14.05
N SER A 19 -16.46 -6.99 12.89
CA SER A 19 -16.83 -7.59 11.59
C SER A 19 -16.42 -9.07 11.53
N LEU A 20 -15.23 -9.41 12.02
CA LEU A 20 -14.74 -10.79 12.08
C LEU A 20 -15.47 -11.63 13.13
N ALA A 21 -15.86 -11.04 14.26
CA ALA A 21 -16.69 -11.70 15.27
C ALA A 21 -18.09 -12.02 14.75
N ALA A 22 -18.70 -11.08 14.02
CA ALA A 22 -19.97 -11.33 13.33
C ALA A 22 -19.84 -12.48 12.31
N LEU A 23 -18.76 -12.49 11.52
CA LEU A 23 -18.49 -13.57 10.56
C LEU A 23 -18.18 -14.91 11.25
N ALA A 24 -17.49 -14.89 12.39
CA ALA A 24 -17.20 -16.09 13.18
C ALA A 24 -18.46 -16.71 13.82
N LEU A 25 -19.44 -15.89 14.19
CA LEU A 25 -20.69 -16.33 14.80
C LEU A 25 -21.77 -16.69 13.77
N ALA A 26 -21.89 -15.91 12.69
CA ALA A 26 -22.97 -16.02 11.71
C ALA A 26 -22.55 -16.62 10.36
N GLY A 27 -21.25 -16.83 10.13
CA GLY A 27 -20.72 -17.37 8.88
C GLY A 27 -21.11 -18.83 8.64
N THR A 28 -20.90 -19.31 7.41
CA THR A 28 -21.06 -20.71 7.01
C THR A 28 -19.98 -21.59 7.64
N ALA A 29 -20.20 -22.91 7.69
CA ALA A 29 -19.26 -23.85 8.32
C ALA A 29 -17.82 -23.77 7.77
N GLU A 30 -17.67 -23.39 6.50
CA GLU A 30 -16.38 -23.22 5.84
C GLU A 30 -15.67 -21.89 6.21
N LEU A 31 -16.44 -20.83 6.48
CA LEU A 31 -15.90 -19.49 6.75
C LEU A 31 -15.60 -19.25 8.25
N ARG A 32 -16.28 -19.98 9.15
CA ARG A 32 -16.10 -19.83 10.60
C ARG A 32 -14.65 -20.06 11.08
N PRO A 33 -13.92 -21.13 10.67
CA PRO A 33 -12.56 -21.38 11.17
C PRO A 33 -11.57 -20.30 10.72
N LEU A 34 -11.72 -19.79 9.50
CA LEU A 34 -10.91 -18.68 8.99
C LEU A 34 -11.21 -17.40 9.77
N ALA A 35 -12.49 -17.07 9.97
CA ALA A 35 -12.90 -15.87 10.69
C ALA A 35 -12.46 -15.89 12.16
N THR A 36 -12.55 -17.04 12.85
CA THR A 36 -12.09 -17.18 14.24
C THR A 36 -10.59 -17.07 14.36
N ALA A 37 -9.83 -17.70 13.46
CA ALA A 37 -8.37 -17.60 13.45
C ALA A 37 -7.93 -16.14 13.27
N VAL A 38 -8.47 -15.44 12.27
CA VAL A 38 -8.13 -14.03 12.00
C VAL A 38 -8.57 -13.13 13.15
N LEU A 39 -9.74 -13.35 13.75
CA LEU A 39 -10.21 -12.60 14.92
C LEU A 39 -9.23 -12.71 16.10
N VAL A 40 -8.82 -13.94 16.44
CA VAL A 40 -7.89 -14.18 17.55
C VAL A 40 -6.55 -13.50 17.27
N THR A 41 -6.02 -13.62 16.05
CA THR A 41 -4.78 -12.94 15.66
C THR A 41 -4.89 -11.43 15.80
N VAL A 42 -5.99 -10.82 15.35
CA VAL A 42 -6.23 -9.37 15.46
C VAL A 42 -6.29 -8.93 16.92
N LEU A 43 -7.02 -9.67 17.77
CA LEU A 43 -7.14 -9.35 19.20
C LEU A 43 -5.78 -9.46 19.92
N VAL A 44 -5.04 -10.55 19.69
CA VAL A 44 -3.71 -10.76 20.29
C VAL A 44 -2.74 -9.67 19.83
N SER A 45 -2.73 -9.36 18.53
CA SER A 45 -1.89 -8.29 17.97
C SER A 45 -2.26 -6.92 18.54
N ALA A 46 -3.55 -6.63 18.71
CA ALA A 46 -4.01 -5.37 19.31
C ALA A 46 -3.56 -5.24 20.78
N VAL A 47 -3.75 -6.29 21.59
CA VAL A 47 -3.29 -6.30 22.99
C VAL A 47 -1.77 -6.15 23.07
N ALA A 48 -1.03 -6.87 22.24
CA ALA A 48 0.41 -6.76 22.14
C ALA A 48 0.83 -5.33 21.75
N ALA A 49 0.20 -4.72 20.74
CA ALA A 49 0.51 -3.37 20.30
C ALA A 49 0.19 -2.31 21.38
N LEU A 50 -0.92 -2.45 22.09
CA LEU A 50 -1.32 -1.51 23.15
C LEU A 50 -0.45 -1.61 24.40
N SER A 51 0.21 -2.75 24.62
CA SER A 51 1.01 -3.02 25.81
C SER A 51 2.50 -2.84 25.55
N LEU A 52 3.01 -3.42 24.46
CA LEU A 52 4.42 -3.41 24.11
C LEU A 52 4.84 -2.07 23.54
N LEU A 53 3.99 -1.38 22.76
CA LEU A 53 4.41 -0.13 22.11
C LEU A 53 4.66 1.00 23.13
N PRO A 54 3.80 1.23 24.15
CA PRO A 54 4.10 2.18 25.22
C PRO A 54 5.31 1.74 26.06
N ALA A 55 5.37 0.45 26.44
CA ALA A 55 6.47 -0.07 27.26
C ALA A 55 7.83 0.04 26.56
N LEU A 56 7.91 -0.31 25.26
CA LEU A 56 9.12 -0.15 24.45
C LEU A 56 9.44 1.33 24.23
N ASN A 57 8.43 2.17 24.01
CA ASN A 57 8.64 3.60 23.85
C ASN A 57 9.24 4.21 25.13
N ASP A 58 8.77 3.83 26.31
CA ASP A 58 9.28 4.33 27.59
C ASP A 58 10.67 3.75 27.92
N LEU A 59 10.91 2.49 27.56
CA LEU A 59 12.22 1.82 27.71
C LEU A 59 13.29 2.39 26.78
N VAL A 60 12.94 2.71 25.52
CA VAL A 60 13.88 3.17 24.48
C VAL A 60 14.02 4.69 24.46
N LEU A 61 12.96 5.44 24.79
CA LEU A 61 12.91 6.90 24.75
C LEU A 61 12.75 7.50 26.14
N SER A 62 13.61 7.11 27.09
CA SER A 62 13.60 7.65 28.47
C SER A 62 13.90 9.15 28.56
N ALA A 63 14.30 9.78 27.46
CA ALA A 63 14.32 11.23 27.29
C ALA A 63 13.88 11.56 25.85
N PRO A 64 12.61 11.97 25.61
CA PRO A 64 12.20 12.42 24.29
C PRO A 64 12.99 13.69 23.95
N LYS A 65 14.08 13.53 23.21
CA LYS A 65 14.85 14.65 22.68
C LYS A 65 13.89 15.39 21.75
N PRO A 66 13.44 16.62 22.05
CA PRO A 66 12.54 17.33 21.17
C PRO A 66 13.27 17.51 19.85
N LEU A 67 12.86 16.75 18.83
CA LEU A 67 13.39 16.92 17.49
C LEU A 67 13.10 18.36 17.11
N PRO A 68 14.12 19.16 16.73
CA PRO A 68 13.90 20.53 16.36
C PRO A 68 12.84 20.56 15.26
N ARG A 69 11.72 21.24 15.52
CA ARG A 69 10.70 21.50 14.51
C ARG A 69 11.32 22.46 13.51
N GLN A 70 12.08 21.93 12.57
CA GLN A 70 12.59 22.73 11.46
C GLN A 70 11.39 23.15 10.61
N PRO A 71 11.17 24.46 10.43
CA PRO A 71 10.11 24.93 9.57
C PRO A 71 10.30 24.32 8.17
N PRO A 72 9.22 23.87 7.52
CA PRO A 72 9.30 23.14 6.25
C PRO A 72 10.08 23.88 5.14
N SER A 73 10.18 25.21 5.24
CA SER A 73 10.94 26.09 4.34
C SER A 73 12.46 25.92 4.41
N GLN A 74 13.01 25.42 5.52
CA GLN A 74 14.46 25.26 5.74
C GLN A 74 14.99 23.90 5.29
N TRP A 75 14.11 22.99 4.85
CA TRP A 75 14.52 21.67 4.38
C TRP A 75 15.24 21.79 3.04
N LYS A 76 16.53 21.44 3.03
CA LYS A 76 17.29 21.25 1.79
C LYS A 76 17.43 19.76 1.54
N VAL A 77 16.75 19.27 0.51
CA VAL A 77 16.92 17.89 0.04
C VAL A 77 18.30 17.77 -0.59
N GLY A 78 19.19 16.99 0.03
CA GLY A 78 20.51 16.68 -0.54
C GLY A 78 20.40 16.02 -1.91
N ALA A 79 21.47 16.11 -2.72
CA ALA A 79 21.50 15.40 -4.00
C ALA A 79 21.41 13.88 -3.75
N PRO A 80 20.63 13.14 -4.57
CA PRO A 80 20.61 11.68 -4.46
C PRO A 80 22.01 11.10 -4.67
N PRO A 81 22.33 9.97 -4.03
CA PRO A 81 23.64 9.34 -4.18
C PRO A 81 23.90 8.93 -5.64
N ARG A 82 25.17 8.96 -6.06
CA ARG A 82 25.60 8.84 -7.48
C ARG A 82 25.15 7.56 -8.20
N PHE A 83 24.80 6.50 -7.47
CA PHE A 83 24.31 5.24 -8.02
C PHE A 83 22.81 5.28 -8.39
N VAL A 84 22.04 6.24 -7.88
CA VAL A 84 20.63 6.43 -8.21
C VAL A 84 20.52 7.35 -9.43
N ARG A 85 21.04 6.88 -10.57
CA ARG A 85 20.93 7.63 -11.83
C ARG A 85 19.47 7.61 -12.30
N PRO A 86 18.87 8.75 -12.71
CA PRO A 86 17.50 8.79 -13.20
C PRO A 86 17.24 7.81 -14.36
N ALA A 87 18.23 7.60 -15.21
CA ALA A 87 18.18 6.65 -16.33
C ALA A 87 18.05 5.19 -15.86
N MET A 88 18.75 4.79 -14.80
CA MET A 88 18.68 3.42 -14.26
C MET A 88 17.30 3.15 -13.64
N ILE A 89 16.73 4.14 -12.95
CA ILE A 89 15.37 4.02 -12.43
C ILE A 89 14.37 3.90 -13.59
N ALA A 90 14.50 4.75 -14.62
CA ALA A 90 13.63 4.71 -15.77
C ALA A 90 13.72 3.36 -16.50
N ALA A 91 14.93 2.83 -16.71
CA ALA A 91 15.15 1.52 -17.30
C ALA A 91 14.51 0.40 -16.46
N GLY A 92 14.73 0.41 -15.13
CA GLY A 92 14.12 -0.57 -14.23
C GLY A 92 12.60 -0.54 -14.26
N VAL A 93 12.00 0.66 -14.22
CA VAL A 93 10.53 0.83 -14.32
C VAL A 93 10.01 0.37 -15.69
N LEU A 94 10.73 0.65 -16.78
CA LEU A 94 10.36 0.19 -18.11
C LEU A 94 10.42 -1.33 -18.24
N VAL A 95 11.47 -1.97 -17.70
CA VAL A 95 11.63 -3.43 -17.73
C VAL A 95 10.53 -4.11 -16.91
N LEU A 96 10.32 -3.68 -15.67
CA LEU A 96 9.28 -4.23 -14.81
C LEU A 96 7.88 -3.96 -15.37
N GLY A 97 7.66 -2.77 -15.94
CA GLY A 97 6.42 -2.40 -16.60
C GLY A 97 6.15 -3.24 -17.85
N ALA A 98 7.15 -3.46 -18.70
CA ALA A 98 7.04 -4.31 -19.88
C ALA A 98 6.77 -5.77 -19.50
N ALA A 99 7.45 -6.29 -18.47
CA ALA A 99 7.18 -7.62 -17.95
C ALA A 99 5.74 -7.74 -17.40
N ALA A 100 5.30 -6.78 -16.60
CA ALA A 100 3.93 -6.74 -16.09
C ALA A 100 2.88 -6.68 -17.21
N VAL A 101 3.11 -5.87 -18.24
CA VAL A 101 2.23 -5.79 -19.42
C VAL A 101 2.24 -7.10 -20.20
N HIS A 102 3.41 -7.68 -20.45
CA HIS A 102 3.54 -8.96 -21.15
C HIS A 102 2.80 -10.09 -20.41
N GLY A 103 2.96 -10.18 -19.09
CA GLY A 103 2.23 -11.12 -18.25
C GLY A 103 0.72 -10.87 -18.26
N SER A 104 0.31 -9.58 -18.20
CA SER A 104 -1.11 -9.21 -18.31
C SER A 104 -1.71 -9.64 -19.65
N LEU A 105 -0.98 -9.46 -20.76
CA LEU A 105 -1.44 -9.90 -22.07
C LEU A 105 -1.60 -11.43 -22.14
N ARG A 106 -0.73 -12.20 -21.49
CA ARG A 106 -0.89 -13.67 -21.39
C ARG A 106 -2.12 -14.10 -20.62
N ILE A 107 -2.55 -13.31 -19.63
CA ILE A 107 -3.78 -13.55 -18.86
C ILE A 107 -5.03 -13.33 -19.73
N PHE A 108 -5.02 -12.31 -20.59
CA PHE A 108 -6.21 -11.88 -21.34
C PHE A 108 -6.25 -12.34 -22.81
N ALA A 109 -5.20 -12.98 -23.34
CA ALA A 109 -5.14 -13.45 -24.72
C ALA A 109 -5.51 -14.95 -24.83
N PRO A 110 -6.71 -15.30 -25.32
CA PRO A 110 -7.09 -16.69 -25.56
C PRO A 110 -6.31 -17.24 -26.77
N GLY A 111 -5.42 -18.21 -26.54
CA GLY A 111 -4.78 -18.97 -27.63
C GLY A 111 -3.26 -19.13 -27.57
N HIS A 112 -2.60 -18.72 -26.47
CA HIS A 112 -1.19 -19.08 -26.26
C HIS A 112 -1.08 -20.46 -25.59
N PRO A 113 -0.15 -21.35 -26.01
CA PRO A 113 0.10 -22.59 -25.26
C PRO A 113 0.47 -22.23 -23.81
N GLY A 114 -0.35 -22.65 -22.83
CA GLY A 114 -0.21 -22.28 -21.41
C GLY A 114 -1.09 -21.11 -20.93
N SER A 115 -1.90 -20.48 -21.78
CA SER A 115 -2.87 -19.46 -21.35
C SER A 115 -4.05 -20.11 -20.64
N ARG A 116 -4.06 -20.09 -19.30
CA ARG A 116 -5.30 -20.24 -18.52
C ARG A 116 -5.99 -18.88 -18.46
N PRO A 117 -7.28 -18.76 -18.82
CA PRO A 117 -8.02 -17.52 -18.60
C PRO A 117 -8.17 -17.34 -17.08
N LEU A 118 -7.33 -16.49 -16.50
CA LEU A 118 -7.42 -16.08 -15.10
C LEU A 118 -8.77 -15.44 -14.74
N ALA A 119 -9.59 -15.14 -15.74
CA ALA A 119 -10.97 -14.67 -15.60
C ALA A 119 -11.87 -15.66 -14.84
N GLU A 120 -11.54 -16.95 -14.80
CA GLU A 120 -12.28 -17.93 -13.99
C GLU A 120 -11.76 -18.00 -12.55
N ASP A 121 -10.47 -17.71 -12.33
CA ASP A 121 -9.79 -17.78 -11.03
C ASP A 121 -9.87 -16.46 -10.23
N VAL A 122 -10.17 -15.35 -10.89
CA VAL A 122 -10.35 -14.03 -10.29
C VAL A 122 -11.82 -13.64 -10.30
N ASP A 123 -12.39 -13.42 -9.12
CA ASP A 123 -13.69 -12.75 -8.99
C ASP A 123 -13.56 -11.28 -9.41
N ALA A 124 -13.72 -11.01 -10.70
CA ALA A 124 -13.66 -9.67 -11.28
C ALA A 124 -14.67 -8.73 -10.62
N GLY A 125 -15.85 -9.24 -10.22
CA GLY A 125 -16.85 -8.49 -9.47
C GLY A 125 -16.30 -8.04 -8.12
N GLY A 126 -15.73 -8.98 -7.35
CA GLY A 126 -15.05 -8.71 -6.09
C GLY A 126 -13.92 -7.70 -6.21
N VAL A 127 -13.07 -7.80 -7.25
CA VAL A 127 -11.97 -6.84 -7.49
C VAL A 127 -12.53 -5.45 -7.80
N VAL A 128 -13.55 -5.34 -8.67
CA VAL A 128 -14.18 -4.06 -9.00
C VAL A 128 -14.82 -3.44 -7.75
N VAL A 129 -15.55 -4.22 -6.97
CA VAL A 129 -16.15 -3.77 -5.70
C VAL A 129 -15.08 -3.28 -4.74
N LEU A 130 -13.98 -4.02 -4.57
CA LEU A 130 -12.87 -3.63 -3.72
C LEU A 130 -12.26 -2.30 -4.18
N LEU A 131 -11.94 -2.16 -5.47
CA LEU A 131 -11.42 -0.91 -6.03
C LEU A 131 -12.38 0.26 -5.78
N LEU A 132 -13.67 0.07 -6.08
CA LEU A 132 -14.71 1.08 -5.84
C LEU A 132 -14.81 1.46 -4.38
N MET A 133 -14.78 0.50 -3.45
CA MET A 133 -14.79 0.78 -2.01
C MET A 133 -13.58 1.61 -1.60
N LEU A 134 -12.37 1.29 -2.06
CA LEU A 134 -11.16 2.07 -1.77
C LEU A 134 -11.23 3.49 -2.37
N GLY A 135 -11.75 3.61 -3.59
CA GLY A 135 -11.98 4.88 -4.26
C GLY A 135 -12.99 5.76 -3.54
N VAL A 136 -14.15 5.19 -3.18
CA VAL A 136 -15.23 5.86 -2.42
C VAL A 136 -14.75 6.23 -1.02
N ALA A 137 -14.05 5.36 -0.30
CA ALA A 137 -13.47 5.68 1.00
C ALA A 137 -12.52 6.89 0.89
N THR A 138 -11.66 6.91 -0.13
CA THR A 138 -10.79 8.06 -0.39
C THR A 138 -11.60 9.31 -0.76
N LEU A 139 -12.66 9.17 -1.55
CA LEU A 139 -13.56 10.26 -1.91
C LEU A 139 -14.21 10.87 -0.66
N VAL A 140 -14.68 10.05 0.27
CA VAL A 140 -15.31 10.48 1.53
C VAL A 140 -14.30 11.23 2.40
N VAL A 141 -13.09 10.70 2.55
CA VAL A 141 -12.03 11.28 3.41
C VAL A 141 -11.52 12.61 2.85
N TYR A 142 -11.22 12.68 1.55
CA TYR A 142 -10.60 13.87 0.95
C TYR A 142 -11.59 14.83 0.32
N ARG A 143 -12.84 14.39 0.05
CA ARG A 143 -13.89 15.14 -0.67
C ARG A 143 -13.40 15.69 -2.01
N ARG A 144 -12.57 14.91 -2.71
CA ARG A 144 -11.95 15.28 -3.99
C ARG A 144 -12.02 14.12 -4.98
N PRO A 145 -12.74 14.26 -6.12
CA PRO A 145 -12.86 13.20 -7.11
C PRO A 145 -11.52 12.87 -7.78
N VAL A 146 -10.65 13.87 -7.99
CA VAL A 146 -9.31 13.65 -8.55
C VAL A 146 -8.48 12.69 -7.69
N VAL A 147 -8.56 12.82 -6.36
CA VAL A 147 -7.83 11.94 -5.42
C VAL A 147 -8.41 10.52 -5.47
N ALA A 148 -9.74 10.39 -5.44
CA ALA A 148 -10.41 9.10 -5.55
C ALA A 148 -10.12 8.38 -6.87
N LEU A 149 -10.14 9.11 -7.99
CA LEU A 149 -9.80 8.58 -9.31
C LEU A 149 -8.34 8.14 -9.36
N SER A 150 -7.42 8.91 -8.78
CA SER A 150 -6.02 8.49 -8.68
C SER A 150 -5.86 7.21 -7.87
N THR A 151 -6.65 7.03 -6.81
CA THR A 151 -6.67 5.80 -6.01
C THR A 151 -7.14 4.61 -6.84
N LEU A 152 -8.26 4.76 -7.55
CA LEU A 152 -8.81 3.72 -8.42
C LEU A 152 -7.80 3.30 -9.49
N LEU A 153 -7.21 4.28 -10.19
CA LEU A 153 -6.29 4.02 -11.27
C LEU A 153 -5.00 3.37 -10.78
N LEU A 154 -4.39 3.88 -9.70
CA LEU A 154 -3.15 3.33 -9.18
C LEU A 154 -3.33 1.93 -8.59
N ASN A 155 -4.45 1.67 -7.91
CA ASN A 155 -4.76 0.33 -7.42
C ASN A 155 -5.12 -0.63 -8.56
N GLY A 156 -5.83 -0.17 -9.60
CA GLY A 156 -6.07 -0.98 -10.79
C GLY A 156 -4.78 -1.35 -11.53
N VAL A 157 -3.88 -0.38 -11.73
CA VAL A 157 -2.54 -0.61 -12.31
C VAL A 157 -1.74 -1.59 -11.46
N ALA A 158 -1.75 -1.44 -10.13
CA ALA A 158 -1.08 -2.35 -9.23
C ALA A 158 -1.64 -3.79 -9.30
N ALA A 159 -2.96 -3.95 -9.29
CA ALA A 159 -3.60 -5.25 -9.40
C ALA A 159 -3.26 -5.94 -10.73
N LEU A 160 -3.43 -5.22 -11.86
CA LEU A 160 -3.09 -5.75 -13.18
C LEU A 160 -1.60 -6.11 -13.28
N ALA A 161 -0.71 -5.22 -12.85
CA ALA A 161 0.71 -5.48 -12.90
C ALA A 161 1.13 -6.64 -11.99
N GLY A 162 0.59 -6.72 -10.78
CA GLY A 162 0.83 -7.81 -9.85
C GLY A 162 0.37 -9.14 -10.40
N LEU A 163 -0.86 -9.21 -10.93
CA LEU A 163 -1.38 -10.43 -11.57
C LEU A 163 -0.54 -10.83 -12.78
N GLY A 164 -0.16 -9.87 -13.64
CA GLY A 164 0.71 -10.13 -14.78
C GLY A 164 2.08 -10.66 -14.38
N MET A 165 2.70 -10.08 -13.35
CA MET A 165 3.95 -10.59 -12.79
C MET A 165 3.78 -11.97 -12.18
N LEU A 166 2.68 -12.24 -11.48
CA LEU A 166 2.39 -13.54 -10.89
C LEU A 166 2.32 -14.63 -11.96
N ALA A 167 1.61 -14.38 -13.06
CA ALA A 167 1.49 -15.29 -14.19
C ALA A 167 2.82 -15.55 -14.93
N LEU A 168 3.84 -14.72 -14.73
CA LEU A 168 5.20 -14.95 -15.26
C LEU A 168 6.13 -15.66 -14.28
N LEU A 169 5.85 -15.56 -12.99
CA LEU A 169 6.73 -16.03 -11.92
C LEU A 169 6.33 -17.40 -11.36
N VAL A 170 5.10 -17.85 -11.61
CA VAL A 170 4.53 -19.08 -11.03
C VAL A 170 3.91 -19.93 -12.13
N ASP A 171 4.35 -21.18 -12.26
CA ASP A 171 3.82 -22.15 -13.22
C ASP A 171 4.02 -23.60 -12.71
N PRO A 172 2.95 -24.36 -12.40
CA PRO A 172 1.54 -24.04 -12.63
C PRO A 172 0.98 -23.03 -11.63
N LEU A 173 0.13 -22.12 -12.11
CA LEU A 173 -0.54 -21.13 -11.26
C LEU A 173 -1.76 -21.75 -10.55
N PRO A 174 -1.83 -21.73 -9.21
CA PRO A 174 -2.99 -22.21 -8.46
C PRO A 174 -4.21 -21.30 -8.65
N GLY A 175 -5.42 -21.87 -8.77
CA GLY A 175 -6.63 -21.07 -9.00
C GLY A 175 -6.99 -20.11 -7.84
N TRP A 176 -6.52 -20.38 -6.61
CA TRP A 176 -6.73 -19.48 -5.47
C TRP A 176 -5.75 -18.30 -5.42
N ALA A 177 -4.57 -18.44 -6.05
CA ALA A 177 -3.46 -17.51 -5.91
C ALA A 177 -3.76 -16.09 -6.43
N PRO A 178 -4.42 -15.90 -7.58
CA PRO A 178 -4.72 -14.58 -8.12
C PRO A 178 -5.56 -13.71 -7.18
N MET A 179 -6.65 -14.26 -6.64
CA MET A 179 -7.53 -13.52 -5.74
C MET A 179 -6.84 -13.19 -4.42
N VAL A 180 -6.07 -14.12 -3.86
CA VAL A 180 -5.27 -13.87 -2.64
C VAL A 180 -4.25 -12.77 -2.89
N LEU A 181 -3.55 -12.78 -4.03
CA LEU A 181 -2.60 -11.73 -4.39
C LEU A 181 -3.28 -10.37 -4.45
N VAL A 182 -4.45 -10.25 -5.10
CA VAL A 182 -5.16 -8.96 -5.20
C VAL A 182 -5.46 -8.39 -3.81
N VAL A 183 -5.97 -9.21 -2.90
CA VAL A 183 -6.30 -8.76 -1.54
C VAL A 183 -5.04 -8.37 -0.76
N VAL A 184 -4.02 -9.23 -0.77
CA VAL A 184 -2.75 -9.00 -0.06
C VAL A 184 -1.98 -7.82 -0.62
N LEU A 185 -2.11 -7.54 -1.91
CA LEU A 185 -1.47 -6.41 -2.57
C LEU A 185 -2.22 -5.10 -2.28
N LEU A 186 -3.52 -5.05 -2.53
CA LEU A 186 -4.27 -3.78 -2.54
C LEU A 186 -4.50 -3.20 -1.15
N VAL A 187 -4.67 -4.02 -0.12
CA VAL A 187 -4.90 -3.53 1.25
C VAL A 187 -3.70 -2.72 1.79
N PRO A 188 -2.48 -3.28 1.89
CA PRO A 188 -1.32 -2.54 2.38
C PRO A 188 -0.93 -1.40 1.43
N ALA A 189 -1.07 -1.60 0.12
CA ALA A 189 -0.73 -0.59 -0.86
C ALA A 189 -1.63 0.65 -0.74
N ASN A 190 -2.94 0.45 -0.51
CA ASN A 190 -3.86 1.57 -0.25
C ASN A 190 -3.55 2.28 1.07
N HIS A 191 -3.16 1.55 2.12
CA HIS A 191 -2.73 2.14 3.40
C HIS A 191 -1.56 3.11 3.22
N LEU A 192 -0.52 2.68 2.49
CA LEU A 192 0.63 3.52 2.16
C LEU A 192 0.22 4.72 1.31
N GLN A 193 -0.66 4.51 0.32
CA GLN A 193 -1.11 5.56 -0.57
C GLN A 193 -1.86 6.67 0.16
N VAL A 194 -2.83 6.32 1.02
CA VAL A 194 -3.60 7.29 1.81
C VAL A 194 -2.68 8.07 2.73
N TYR A 195 -1.72 7.41 3.39
CA TYR A 195 -0.75 8.10 4.23
C TYR A 195 0.10 9.10 3.43
N LEU A 196 0.62 8.68 2.27
CA LEU A 196 1.43 9.52 1.40
C LEU A 196 0.62 10.72 0.87
N LEU A 197 -0.63 10.51 0.45
CA LEU A 197 -1.57 11.56 0.03
C LEU A 197 -1.88 12.53 1.16
N HIS A 198 -2.12 12.02 2.38
CA HIS A 198 -2.34 12.85 3.56
C HIS A 198 -1.15 13.77 3.81
N ARG A 199 0.08 13.24 3.72
CA ARG A 199 1.30 14.02 3.94
C ARG A 199 1.57 15.01 2.82
N LEU A 200 1.42 14.60 1.56
CA LEU A 200 1.50 15.51 0.41
C LEU A 200 0.53 16.68 0.56
N ARG A 201 -0.71 16.42 1.00
CA ARG A 201 -1.71 17.47 1.26
C ARG A 201 -1.29 18.40 2.40
N SER A 202 -0.96 17.86 3.57
CA SER A 202 -0.66 18.68 4.75
C SER A 202 0.51 19.62 4.50
N GLU A 203 1.56 19.09 3.88
CA GLU A 203 2.79 19.82 3.58
C GLU A 203 2.61 20.82 2.42
N THR A 204 1.77 20.50 1.43
CA THR A 204 1.40 21.45 0.38
C THR A 204 0.65 22.65 0.94
N LEU A 205 -0.30 22.41 1.85
CA LEU A 205 -1.08 23.47 2.51
C LEU A 205 -0.24 24.30 3.47
N ALA A 206 0.82 23.73 4.04
CA ALA A 206 1.82 24.45 4.83
C ALA A 206 2.76 25.36 3.99
N GLY A 207 2.59 25.40 2.67
CA GLY A 207 3.31 26.32 1.79
C GLY A 207 4.69 25.83 1.33
N MET A 208 5.03 24.56 1.53
CA MET A 208 6.30 24.02 1.07
C MET A 208 6.51 24.11 -0.45
N SER A 209 7.77 24.18 -0.85
CA SER A 209 8.19 24.02 -2.25
C SER A 209 7.90 22.58 -2.72
N ARG A 210 7.52 22.42 -4.00
CA ARG A 210 7.06 21.12 -4.55
C ARG A 210 8.04 19.97 -4.30
N ARG A 211 9.35 20.22 -4.50
CA ARG A 211 10.41 19.22 -4.32
C ARG A 211 10.56 18.80 -2.86
N ASN A 212 10.50 19.76 -1.94
CA ASN A 212 10.59 19.49 -0.51
C ASN A 212 9.36 18.76 0.02
N THR A 213 8.16 19.14 -0.46
CA THR A 213 6.92 18.44 -0.12
C THR A 213 6.98 16.97 -0.47
N VAL A 214 7.39 16.63 -1.69
CA VAL A 214 7.48 15.23 -2.14
C VAL A 214 8.53 14.47 -1.34
N ALA A 215 9.71 15.06 -1.14
CA ALA A 215 10.79 14.40 -0.41
C ALA A 215 10.42 14.14 1.06
N ASP A 216 9.83 15.11 1.75
CA ASP A 216 9.38 14.96 3.14
C ASP A 216 8.23 13.96 3.25
N ALA A 217 7.26 14.03 2.33
CA ALA A 217 6.13 13.09 2.30
C ALA A 217 6.60 11.65 2.10
N CYS A 218 7.50 11.40 1.12
CA CYS A 218 8.08 10.07 0.91
C CYS A 218 8.91 9.61 2.11
N ARG A 219 9.72 10.48 2.72
CA ARG A 219 10.53 10.14 3.89
C ARG A 219 9.66 9.74 5.08
N ARG A 220 8.60 10.51 5.35
CA ARG A 220 7.66 10.22 6.45
C ARG A 220 6.81 9.00 6.18
N ALA A 221 6.43 8.75 4.92
CA ALA A 221 5.71 7.55 4.52
C ALA A 221 6.60 6.31 4.70
N TRP A 222 7.86 6.40 4.28
CA TRP A 222 8.84 5.34 4.52
C TRP A 222 9.07 5.09 6.01
N SER A 223 9.24 6.13 6.83
CA SER A 223 9.44 5.93 8.27
C SER A 223 8.21 5.34 8.97
N ALA A 224 7.00 5.56 8.42
CA ALA A 224 5.76 5.05 9.01
C ALA A 224 5.44 3.62 8.55
N SER A 225 5.73 3.27 7.29
CA SER A 225 5.28 2.01 6.68
C SER A 225 6.41 1.08 6.26
N GLY A 226 7.66 1.55 6.16
CA GLY A 226 8.79 0.74 5.68
C GLY A 226 9.06 -0.49 6.55
N GLY A 227 8.90 -0.37 7.87
CA GLY A 227 8.99 -1.51 8.78
C GLY A 227 7.89 -2.55 8.56
N ALA A 228 6.65 -2.11 8.31
CA ALA A 228 5.54 -3.01 8.01
C ALA A 228 5.73 -3.74 6.68
N LEU A 229 6.24 -3.05 5.65
CA LEU A 229 6.63 -3.69 4.39
C LEU A 229 7.72 -4.73 4.61
N LEU A 230 8.77 -4.38 5.36
CA LEU A 230 9.88 -5.30 5.63
C LEU A 230 9.39 -6.57 6.32
N VAL A 231 8.59 -6.44 7.38
CA VAL A 231 8.02 -7.61 8.08
C VAL A 231 7.15 -8.43 7.14
N THR A 232 6.30 -7.80 6.34
CA THR A 232 5.44 -8.49 5.37
C THR A 232 6.28 -9.26 4.35
N VAL A 233 7.27 -8.62 3.74
CA VAL A 233 8.17 -9.26 2.75
C VAL A 233 8.95 -10.40 3.37
N VAL A 234 9.53 -10.22 4.56
CA VAL A 234 10.25 -11.29 5.28
C VAL A 234 9.32 -12.45 5.60
N MET A 235 8.10 -12.19 6.03
CA MET A 235 7.10 -13.23 6.29
C MET A 235 6.82 -14.06 5.02
N TRP A 236 6.57 -13.41 3.89
CA TRP A 236 6.37 -14.08 2.59
C TRP A 236 7.60 -14.88 2.14
N LEU A 237 8.80 -14.33 2.34
CA LEU A 237 10.05 -15.03 2.03
C LEU A 237 10.25 -16.25 2.90
N VAL A 238 10.03 -16.14 4.22
CA VAL A 238 10.16 -17.26 5.15
C VAL A 238 9.16 -18.36 4.77
N TRP A 239 7.88 -18.00 4.56
CA TRP A 239 6.87 -18.98 4.15
C TRP A 239 7.23 -19.66 2.82
N GLY A 240 7.68 -18.88 1.83
CA GLY A 240 8.12 -19.43 0.55
C GLY A 240 9.37 -20.31 0.64
N LEU A 241 10.27 -20.06 1.59
CA LEU A 241 11.45 -20.89 1.81
C LEU A 241 11.17 -22.17 2.60
N THR A 242 10.07 -22.20 3.38
CA THR A 242 9.67 -23.38 4.18
C THR A 242 8.72 -24.32 3.45
N GLU A 243 7.97 -23.83 2.46
CA GLU A 243 7.01 -24.61 1.69
C GLU A 243 7.63 -25.22 0.42
N SER A 244 6.86 -26.08 -0.25
CA SER A 244 7.25 -26.72 -1.51
C SER A 244 6.16 -26.59 -2.58
N GLY A 245 6.53 -26.84 -3.85
CA GLY A 245 5.62 -26.73 -5.00
C GLY A 245 5.07 -25.31 -5.21
N ASP A 246 3.84 -25.22 -5.70
CA ASP A 246 3.21 -23.97 -6.14
C ASP A 246 3.08 -22.93 -5.01
N VAL A 247 2.95 -23.37 -3.75
CA VAL A 247 2.87 -22.48 -2.58
C VAL A 247 4.17 -21.70 -2.38
N ARG A 248 5.32 -22.36 -2.57
CA ARG A 248 6.64 -21.72 -2.50
C ARG A 248 6.79 -20.66 -3.58
N GLU A 249 6.45 -21.01 -4.82
CA GLU A 249 6.56 -20.09 -5.96
C GLU A 249 5.64 -18.87 -5.77
N PHE A 250 4.39 -19.10 -5.37
CA PHE A 250 3.44 -18.04 -5.05
C PHE A 250 3.95 -17.10 -3.96
N ALA A 251 4.52 -17.65 -2.88
CA ALA A 251 4.97 -16.84 -1.76
C ALA A 251 6.19 -15.96 -2.12
N LEU A 252 7.16 -16.52 -2.85
CA LEU A 252 8.33 -15.79 -3.33
C LEU A 252 7.94 -14.73 -4.37
N ALA A 253 7.01 -15.06 -5.28
CA ALA A 253 6.50 -14.10 -6.26
C ALA A 253 5.75 -12.94 -5.58
N THR A 254 4.89 -13.24 -4.60
CA THR A 254 4.14 -12.23 -3.84
C THR A 254 5.08 -11.28 -3.10
N ALA A 255 6.15 -11.79 -2.49
CA ALA A 255 7.18 -10.95 -1.86
C ALA A 255 7.80 -9.95 -2.85
N ALA A 256 8.17 -10.41 -4.05
CA ALA A 256 8.73 -9.56 -5.10
C ALA A 256 7.70 -8.51 -5.60
N ILE A 257 6.45 -8.93 -5.82
CA ILE A 257 5.37 -8.06 -6.30
C ILE A 257 5.08 -6.93 -5.29
N LEU A 258 5.03 -7.24 -3.99
CA LEU A 258 4.81 -6.23 -2.94
C LEU A 258 5.93 -5.17 -2.89
N VAL A 259 7.19 -5.60 -3.06
CA VAL A 259 8.34 -4.71 -3.15
C VAL A 259 8.22 -3.82 -4.38
N VAL A 260 7.92 -4.41 -5.54
CA VAL A 260 7.79 -3.69 -6.80
C VAL A 260 6.65 -2.67 -6.74
N ASP A 261 5.45 -3.02 -6.26
CA ASP A 261 4.34 -2.06 -6.08
C ASP A 261 4.76 -0.89 -5.19
N THR A 262 5.36 -1.20 -4.04
CA THR A 262 5.72 -0.16 -3.07
C THR A 262 6.67 0.85 -3.69
N PHE A 263 7.74 0.39 -4.36
CA PHE A 263 8.72 1.31 -4.93
C PHE A 263 8.28 1.96 -6.25
N VAL A 264 7.71 1.17 -7.17
CA VAL A 264 7.37 1.63 -8.52
C VAL A 264 6.03 2.38 -8.52
N VAL A 265 4.98 1.82 -7.92
CA VAL A 265 3.66 2.45 -7.93
C VAL A 265 3.57 3.54 -6.86
N ARG A 266 3.96 3.25 -5.61
CA ARG A 266 3.72 4.18 -4.49
C ARG A 266 4.80 5.24 -4.32
N PHE A 267 6.07 4.88 -4.44
CA PHE A 267 7.17 5.84 -4.23
C PHE A 267 7.67 6.52 -5.51
N TYR A 268 7.30 6.02 -6.69
CA TYR A 268 7.69 6.64 -7.96
C TYR A 268 6.51 7.19 -8.75
N LEU A 269 5.50 6.38 -9.07
CA LEU A 269 4.38 6.80 -9.93
C LEU A 269 3.45 7.80 -9.21
N LEU A 270 3.00 7.51 -7.98
CA LEU A 270 2.10 8.41 -7.24
C LEU A 270 2.69 9.82 -7.04
N PRO A 271 3.93 10.01 -6.55
CA PRO A 271 4.48 11.35 -6.38
C PRO A 271 4.62 12.11 -7.69
N ARG A 272 4.93 11.41 -8.79
CA ARG A 272 4.99 12.02 -10.13
C ARG A 272 3.62 12.49 -10.59
N LEU A 273 2.58 11.68 -10.40
CA LEU A 273 1.20 12.09 -10.71
C LEU A 273 0.77 13.31 -9.87
N ALA A 274 1.13 13.33 -8.59
CA ALA A 274 0.86 14.47 -7.70
C ALA A 274 1.57 15.76 -8.16
N VAL A 275 2.81 15.64 -8.67
CA VAL A 275 3.55 16.78 -9.23
C VAL A 275 2.96 17.25 -10.56
N LEU A 276 2.63 16.32 -11.47
CA LEU A 276 2.09 16.61 -12.79
C LEU A 276 0.70 17.26 -12.72
N GLY A 277 -0.18 16.75 -11.86
CA GLY A 277 -1.51 17.34 -11.72
C GLY A 277 -1.49 18.71 -11.03
N GLY A 278 -0.38 19.16 -10.46
CA GLY A 278 -0.22 20.54 -9.99
C GLY A 278 -0.93 20.86 -8.67
N ARG A 279 -0.52 21.99 -8.05
CA ARG A 279 -0.86 22.31 -6.65
C ARG A 279 -2.37 22.58 -6.42
N THR A 280 -3.05 23.14 -7.42
CA THR A 280 -4.46 23.56 -7.36
C THR A 280 -5.45 22.47 -7.77
N ASN A 281 -5.04 21.52 -8.60
CA ASN A 281 -5.93 20.46 -9.10
C ASN A 281 -6.20 19.40 -8.04
N TRP A 282 -5.19 19.08 -7.23
CA TRP A 282 -5.31 18.11 -6.14
C TRP A 282 -5.90 18.73 -4.87
N TRP A 283 -5.51 19.97 -4.57
CA TRP A 283 -5.83 20.62 -3.29
C TRP A 283 -6.29 22.06 -3.53
N ARG A 284 -7.41 22.47 -2.88
CA ARG A 284 -7.74 23.90 -2.80
C ARG A 284 -6.79 24.57 -1.82
N ILE A 285 -5.80 25.28 -2.35
CA ILE A 285 -5.02 26.23 -1.57
C ILE A 285 -5.91 27.47 -1.42
N ARG A 286 -6.50 27.68 -0.24
CA ARG A 286 -6.97 29.03 0.09
C ARG A 286 -5.72 29.87 0.26
N GLY A 287 -5.45 30.77 -0.69
CA GLY A 287 -4.48 31.83 -0.46
C GLY A 287 -4.86 32.62 0.79
N PRO A 288 -3.91 33.32 1.45
CA PRO A 288 -4.28 34.29 2.48
C PRO A 288 -5.36 35.19 1.87
N LYS A 289 -6.51 35.30 2.56
CA LYS A 289 -7.49 36.31 2.20
C LYS A 289 -6.73 37.62 2.23
N ASP A 290 -6.72 38.32 1.11
CA ASP A 290 -6.23 39.69 1.02
C ASP A 290 -6.82 40.47 2.20
N ALA A 291 -5.95 40.84 3.14
CA ALA A 291 -6.18 41.98 3.99
C ALA A 291 -5.96 43.20 3.08
N ARG A 292 -7.01 43.56 2.34
CA ARG A 292 -7.18 44.89 1.76
C ARG A 292 -8.20 45.64 2.60
#